data_AF-A0A8J4S870-F1
#
_entry.id   AF-A0A8J4S870-F1
#
_cell.length_a   1.000
_cell.length_b   1.000
_cell.length_c   1.000
_cell.angle_alpha   90.00
_cell.angle_beta   90.00
_cell.angle_gamma   90.00
#
_symmetry.space_group_name_H-M   'P 1'
#
loop_
_entity.id
_entity.type
_entity.pdbx_description
1 polymer ?
#
loop_
_entity_poly.entity_id
_entity_poly.type
_entity_poly.pdbx_seq_one_letter_code
_entity_poly.pdbx_strand_id
1 'polypeptide(L)'
;MALQVTCVKIPQDFEKVRAIRLQMFIHKQHFEEEGEFDDDDVHQSALHFIGTDVEQNKVVAVARVLMDDYKRKAKLSRVAVLSECRGKHYGVVLMDAVEDYIHDHMNLFVFVDEDAKQRWMVKNT
;
A
#
# COMPACT_ATOMS: atom_id res chain seq x y z
N MET A 1 4.57 -17.06 12.03
CA MET A 1 3.94 -16.24 10.98
C MET A 1 4.92 -15.20 10.48
N ALA A 2 5.53 -15.46 9.32
CA ALA A 2 6.48 -14.57 8.68
C ALA A 2 5.83 -13.94 7.44
N LEU A 3 5.98 -12.62 7.30
CA LEU A 3 5.57 -11.88 6.11
C LEU A 3 6.82 -11.63 5.26
N GLN A 4 6.79 -12.08 4.01
CA GLN A 4 7.80 -11.71 3.01
C GLN A 4 7.29 -10.52 2.21
N VAL A 5 8.03 -9.42 2.22
CA VAL A 5 7.68 -8.20 1.49
C VAL A 5 8.53 -8.10 0.23
N THR A 6 7.87 -7.87 -0.91
CA THR A 6 8.52 -7.72 -2.21
C THR A 6 8.07 -6.41 -2.86
N CYS A 7 9.04 -5.62 -3.33
CA CYS A 7 8.76 -4.47 -4.19
C CYS A 7 8.49 -4.97 -5.62
N VAL A 8 7.31 -4.65 -6.14
CA VAL A 8 6.86 -4.90 -7.49
C VAL A 8 7.01 -3.63 -8.32
N LYS A 9 7.75 -3.74 -9.42
CA LYS A 9 7.86 -2.68 -10.42
C LYS A 9 6.90 -2.95 -11.58
N ILE A 10 6.28 -1.90 -12.06
CA ILE A 10 5.35 -1.91 -13.20
C ILE A 10 6.17 -2.22 -14.47
N PRO A 11 5.63 -2.95 -15.48
CA PRO A 11 4.24 -3.38 -15.63
C PRO A 11 3.93 -4.86 -15.34
N GLN A 12 4.90 -5.77 -15.22
CA GLN A 12 4.60 -7.21 -15.30
C GLN A 12 3.75 -7.78 -14.16
N ASP A 13 3.86 -7.24 -12.95
CA ASP A 13 3.19 -7.79 -11.77
C ASP A 13 2.07 -6.87 -11.21
N PHE A 14 1.71 -5.81 -11.95
CA PHE A 14 0.68 -4.86 -11.52
C PHE A 14 -0.71 -5.48 -11.42
N GLU A 15 -1.07 -6.41 -12.30
CA GLU A 15 -2.35 -7.14 -12.23
C GLU A 15 -2.53 -7.91 -10.92
N LYS A 16 -1.43 -8.44 -10.35
CA LYS A 16 -1.47 -9.09 -9.03
C LYS A 16 -1.77 -8.05 -7.94
N VAL A 17 -1.02 -6.95 -7.92
CA VAL A 17 -1.24 -5.83 -6.98
C VAL A 17 -2.69 -5.34 -7.05
N ARG A 18 -3.22 -5.17 -8.27
CA ARG A 18 -4.59 -4.76 -8.56
C ARG A 18 -5.62 -5.73 -8.00
N ALA A 19 -5.49 -7.03 -8.27
CA ALA A 19 -6.40 -8.04 -7.75
C ALA A 19 -6.44 -8.06 -6.21
N ILE A 20 -5.28 -7.89 -5.58
CA ILE A 20 -5.17 -7.89 -4.11
C ILE A 20 -5.78 -6.62 -3.51
N ARG A 21 -5.50 -5.44 -4.09
CA ARG A 21 -6.07 -4.17 -3.66
C ARG A 21 -7.60 -4.18 -3.75
N LEU A 22 -8.15 -4.70 -4.86
CA LEU A 22 -9.58 -4.93 -5.01
C LEU A 22 -10.11 -5.86 -3.90
N GLN A 23 -9.44 -6.96 -3.60
CA GLN A 23 -9.85 -7.86 -2.51
C GLN A 23 -9.85 -7.18 -1.13
N MET A 24 -8.85 -6.33 -0.83
CA MET A 24 -8.78 -5.59 0.44
C MET A 24 -9.86 -4.51 0.56
N PHE A 25 -10.16 -3.82 -0.54
CA PHE A 25 -11.13 -2.73 -0.58
C PHE A 25 -12.57 -3.23 -0.65
N ILE A 26 -12.87 -4.25 -1.46
CA ILE A 26 -14.22 -4.84 -1.56
C ILE A 26 -14.66 -5.49 -0.23
N HIS A 27 -13.73 -6.00 0.58
CA HIS A 27 -14.04 -6.51 1.93
C HIS A 27 -14.21 -5.41 3.00
N LYS A 28 -13.73 -4.19 2.74
CA LYS A 28 -14.01 -3.00 3.56
C LYS A 28 -15.26 -2.31 3.00
N GLN A 29 -16.43 -2.81 3.39
CA GLN A 29 -17.77 -2.21 3.24
C GLN A 29 -17.83 -0.85 2.50
N HIS A 30 -18.45 -0.84 1.31
CA HIS A 30 -18.97 0.33 0.57
C HIS A 30 -18.00 1.19 -0.27
N PHE A 31 -16.94 0.65 -0.86
CA PHE A 31 -16.21 1.36 -1.92
C PHE A 31 -16.48 0.76 -3.30
N GLU A 32 -16.83 1.62 -4.26
CA GLU A 32 -16.94 1.26 -5.67
C GLU A 32 -15.54 1.08 -6.27
N GLU A 33 -15.37 0.15 -7.21
CA GLU A 33 -14.07 -0.08 -7.88
C GLU A 33 -13.60 1.17 -8.64
N GLU A 34 -14.53 2.04 -9.03
CA GLU A 34 -14.29 3.35 -9.61
C GLU A 34 -13.64 4.29 -8.58
N GLY A 35 -12.31 4.37 -8.59
CA GLY A 35 -11.52 5.26 -7.72
C GLY A 35 -10.42 4.55 -6.94
N GLU A 36 -10.38 3.21 -6.96
CA GLU A 36 -9.27 2.48 -6.34
C GLU A 36 -7.95 2.70 -7.09
N PHE A 37 -8.03 2.82 -8.41
CA PHE A 37 -6.88 3.02 -9.31
C PHE A 37 -6.83 4.45 -9.83
N ASP A 38 -5.63 5.03 -9.86
CA ASP A 38 -5.35 6.37 -10.37
C ASP A 38 -4.17 6.36 -11.36
N ASP A 39 -3.91 7.49 -12.03
CA ASP A 39 -2.80 7.62 -12.98
C ASP A 39 -1.42 7.43 -12.31
N ASP A 40 -1.34 7.65 -10.99
CA ASP A 40 -0.10 7.46 -10.24
C ASP A 40 0.27 5.96 -10.12
N ASP A 41 -0.70 5.04 -10.23
CA ASP A 41 -0.45 3.60 -10.10
C ASP A 41 0.46 3.02 -11.19
N VAL A 42 0.48 3.63 -12.37
CA VAL A 42 1.33 3.21 -13.51
C VAL A 42 2.50 4.17 -13.73
N HIS A 43 2.65 5.18 -12.89
CA HIS A 43 3.72 6.15 -13.00
C HIS A 43 5.08 5.54 -12.64
N GLN A 44 6.16 5.97 -13.31
CA GLN A 44 7.52 5.42 -13.11
C GLN A 44 8.06 5.60 -11.68
N SER A 45 7.53 6.59 -10.94
CA SER A 45 7.92 6.85 -9.55
C SER A 45 7.11 6.05 -8.53
N ALA A 46 6.14 5.25 -8.98
CA ALA A 46 5.33 4.40 -8.13
C ALA A 46 6.03 3.07 -7.86
N LEU A 47 6.17 2.78 -6.58
CA LEU A 47 6.64 1.51 -6.06
C LEU A 47 5.47 0.83 -5.36
N HIS A 48 5.15 -0.39 -5.79
CA HIS A 48 4.12 -1.20 -5.16
C HIS A 48 4.77 -2.28 -4.31
N PHE A 49 4.28 -2.46 -3.09
CA PHE A 49 4.79 -3.46 -2.17
C PHE A 49 3.72 -4.50 -1.91
N ILE A 50 4.13 -5.77 -1.96
CA ILE A 50 3.27 -6.91 -1.68
C ILE A 50 3.85 -7.68 -0.49
N GLY A 51 3.03 -7.93 0.52
CA GLY A 51 3.34 -8.81 1.65
C GLY A 51 2.67 -10.18 1.49
N THR A 52 3.49 -11.22 1.36
CA THR A 52 3.07 -12.62 1.28
C THR A 52 3.25 -13.30 2.63
N ASP A 53 2.17 -13.90 3.16
CA ASP A 53 2.24 -14.82 4.29
C ASP A 53 2.92 -16.11 3.83
N VAL A 54 4.13 -16.37 4.34
CA VAL A 54 4.97 -17.50 3.92
C VAL A 54 4.35 -18.84 4.27
N GLU A 55 3.59 -18.92 5.38
CA GLU A 55 2.99 -20.17 5.83
C GLU A 55 1.82 -20.58 4.93
N GLN A 56 1.05 -19.59 4.46
CA GLN A 56 -0.14 -19.80 3.62
C GLN A 56 0.14 -19.64 2.13
N ASN A 57 1.35 -19.19 1.76
CA ASN A 57 1.72 -18.78 0.40
C ASN A 57 0.66 -17.85 -0.23
N LYS A 58 0.15 -16.92 0.57
CA LYS A 58 -0.97 -16.04 0.23
C LYS A 58 -0.55 -14.59 0.37
N VAL A 59 -0.94 -13.75 -0.57
CA VAL A 59 -0.75 -12.31 -0.40
C VAL A 59 -1.80 -11.77 0.57
N VAL A 60 -1.33 -11.05 1.59
CA VAL A 60 -2.16 -10.58 2.70
C VAL A 60 -1.97 -9.10 3.01
N ALA A 61 -1.00 -8.42 2.40
CA ALA A 61 -0.71 -7.02 2.64
C ALA A 61 -0.25 -6.29 1.38
N VAL A 62 -0.56 -5.00 1.27
CA VAL A 62 -0.17 -4.12 0.16
C VAL A 62 0.16 -2.71 0.65
N ALA A 63 1.06 -2.04 -0.06
CA ALA A 63 1.31 -0.60 0.07
C ALA A 63 1.78 0.00 -1.25
N ARG A 64 1.57 1.31 -1.43
CA ARG A 64 2.12 2.09 -2.55
C ARG A 64 2.96 3.25 -2.01
N VAL A 65 4.16 3.40 -2.55
CA VAL A 65 5.00 4.58 -2.37
C VAL A 65 5.11 5.34 -3.68
N LEU A 66 4.86 6.64 -3.64
CA LEU A 66 5.21 7.56 -4.72
C LEU A 66 6.48 8.32 -4.35
N MET A 67 7.52 8.14 -5.16
CA MET A 67 8.80 8.82 -4.98
C MET A 67 8.77 10.19 -5.65
N ASP A 68 9.16 11.23 -4.92
CA ASP A 68 9.45 12.56 -5.44
C ASP A 68 10.94 12.82 -5.22
N ASP A 69 11.76 12.36 -6.18
CA ASP A 69 13.22 12.48 -6.12
C ASP A 69 13.67 13.94 -6.04
N TYR A 70 12.98 14.84 -6.73
CA TYR A 70 13.28 16.27 -6.72
C TYR A 70 13.13 16.87 -5.32
N LYS A 71 12.05 16.52 -4.61
CA LYS A 71 11.82 16.98 -3.23
C LYS A 71 12.44 16.06 -2.18
N ARG A 72 13.06 14.94 -2.57
CA ARG A 72 13.51 13.84 -1.70
C ARG A 72 12.42 13.38 -0.72
N LYS A 73 11.19 13.24 -1.22
CA LYS A 73 10.02 12.82 -0.43
C LYS A 73 9.47 11.49 -0.93
N ALA A 74 9.07 10.63 0.00
CA ALA A 74 8.26 9.46 -0.29
C ALA A 74 6.84 9.67 0.26
N LYS A 75 5.83 9.49 -0.60
CA LYS A 75 4.42 9.53 -0.21
C LYS A 75 3.88 8.11 -0.14
N LEU A 76 3.55 7.66 1.07
CA LEU A 76 2.94 6.35 1.29
C LEU A 76 1.41 6.45 1.22
N SER A 77 0.79 5.51 0.52
CA SER A 77 -0.65 5.44 0.27
C SER A 77 -1.10 3.98 0.04
N ARG A 78 -2.41 3.74 -0.03
CA ARG A 78 -3.01 2.41 -0.34
C ARG A 78 -2.47 1.27 0.54
N VAL A 79 -2.23 1.58 1.83
CA VAL A 79 -1.73 0.59 2.80
C VAL A 79 -2.88 -0.23 3.34
N ALA A 80 -2.84 -1.54 3.15
CA ALA A 80 -3.87 -2.45 3.65
C ALA A 80 -3.30 -3.82 4.03
N VAL A 81 -3.93 -4.43 5.02
CA VAL A 81 -3.72 -5.83 5.43
C VAL A 81 -5.08 -6.50 5.51
N LEU A 82 -5.18 -7.74 5.02
CA LEU A 82 -6.39 -8.55 5.13
C LEU A 82 -6.90 -8.57 6.56
N SER A 83 -8.22 -8.43 6.73
CA SER A 83 -8.86 -8.42 8.05
C SER A 83 -8.56 -9.68 8.86
N GLU A 84 -8.57 -10.85 8.22
CA GLU A 84 -8.23 -12.15 8.82
C GLU A 84 -6.77 -12.27 9.29
N CYS A 85 -5.89 -11.36 8.84
CA CYS A 85 -4.47 -11.32 9.22
C CYS A 85 -4.15 -10.18 10.19
N ARG A 86 -5.15 -9.43 10.67
CA ARG A 86 -4.95 -8.41 11.70
C ARG A 86 -4.53 -9.05 13.03
N GLY A 87 -3.78 -8.32 13.84
CA GLY A 87 -3.19 -8.83 15.10
C GLY A 87 -1.88 -9.62 14.92
N LYS A 88 -1.47 -9.91 13.68
CA LYS A 88 -0.20 -10.61 13.36
C LYS A 88 1.00 -9.67 13.14
N HIS A 89 0.84 -8.37 13.41
CA HIS A 89 1.87 -7.33 13.18
C HIS A 89 2.35 -7.18 11.71
N TYR A 90 1.66 -7.76 10.73
CA TYR A 90 2.03 -7.65 9.31
C TYR A 90 2.09 -6.21 8.78
N GLY A 91 1.28 -5.31 9.33
CA GLY A 91 1.37 -3.88 8.99
C GLY A 91 2.72 -3.27 9.39
N VAL A 92 3.25 -3.63 10.56
CA VAL A 92 4.56 -3.16 11.04
C VAL A 92 5.67 -3.71 10.12
N VAL A 93 5.66 -5.03 9.88
CA VAL A 93 6.65 -5.67 8.99
C VAL A 93 6.63 -5.08 7.59
N LEU A 94 5.44 -4.75 7.06
CA LEU A 94 5.31 -4.08 5.77
C LEU A 94 5.92 -2.69 5.79
N MET A 95 5.65 -1.88 6.82
CA MET A 95 6.22 -0.53 6.93
C MET A 95 7.74 -0.57 7.07
N ASP A 96 8.27 -1.42 7.94
CA ASP A 96 9.70 -1.55 8.16
C ASP A 96 10.42 -1.91 6.84
N ALA A 97 9.87 -2.88 6.09
CA ALA A 97 10.42 -3.27 4.79
C ALA A 97 10.32 -2.16 3.73
N VAL A 98 9.26 -1.35 3.77
CA VAL A 98 9.12 -0.19 2.88
C VAL A 98 10.15 0.87 3.24
N GLU A 99 10.28 1.21 4.52
CA GLU A 99 11.24 2.19 5.01
C GLU A 99 12.66 1.77 4.66
N ASP A 100 13.05 0.54 4.94
CA ASP A 100 14.36 -0.02 4.58
C ASP A 100 14.65 0.08 3.08
N TYR A 101 13.63 -0.16 2.23
CA TYR A 101 13.79 -0.08 0.77
C TYR A 101 14.11 1.33 0.27
N ILE A 102 13.56 2.36 0.92
CA ILE A 102 13.68 3.76 0.47
C ILE A 102 14.62 4.62 1.33
N HIS A 103 15.10 4.08 2.45
CA HIS A 103 15.91 4.76 3.46
C HIS A 103 17.13 5.49 2.85
N ASP A 104 17.80 4.90 1.87
CA ASP A 104 19.00 5.50 1.26
C ASP A 104 18.69 6.66 0.30
N HIS A 105 17.44 6.83 -0.11
CA HIS A 105 17.07 7.75 -1.19
C HIS A 105 16.31 8.99 -0.68
N MET A 106 15.68 8.93 0.50
CA MET A 106 14.69 9.92 0.93
C MET A 106 14.99 10.49 2.32
N ASN A 107 14.76 11.79 2.50
CA ASN A 107 14.94 12.46 3.79
C ASN A 107 13.60 12.72 4.51
N LEU A 108 12.47 12.53 3.84
CA LEU A 108 11.15 12.83 4.38
C LEU A 108 10.11 11.81 3.92
N PHE A 109 9.39 11.27 4.90
CA PHE A 109 8.28 10.33 4.71
C PHE A 109 6.96 11.07 4.97
N VAL A 110 6.03 10.97 4.02
CA VAL A 110 4.69 11.55 4.17
C VAL A 110 3.67 10.43 4.05
N PHE A 111 2.95 10.17 5.13
CA PHE A 111 1.79 9.29 5.12
C PHE A 111 0.59 10.07 4.59
N VAL A 112 0.02 9.60 3.49
CA VAL A 112 -1.23 10.16 2.98
C VAL A 112 -2.34 9.17 3.27
N ASP A 113 -3.02 9.47 4.37
CA ASP A 113 -4.27 8.83 4.74
C ASP A 113 -5.41 9.49 3.93
N GLU A 114 -5.85 8.83 2.86
CA GLU A 114 -7.03 9.27 2.10
C GLU A 114 -8.34 8.99 2.87
N ASP A 115 -8.35 8.03 3.81
CA ASP A 115 -9.49 7.73 4.70
C ASP A 115 -9.73 8.86 5.74
N ALA A 116 -8.68 9.59 6.13
CA ALA A 116 -8.79 10.72 7.07
C ALA A 116 -9.57 11.92 6.50
N LYS A 117 -9.56 12.14 5.18
CA LYS A 117 -10.31 13.22 4.54
C LYS A 117 -11.82 12.99 4.57
N GLN A 118 -12.28 11.76 4.28
CA GLN A 118 -13.70 11.45 4.34
C GLN A 118 -14.21 11.50 5.79
N ARG A 119 -13.43 11.03 6.77
CA ARG A 119 -13.81 11.08 8.19
C ARG A 119 -13.84 12.51 8.77
N TRP A 120 -13.12 13.47 8.16
CA TRP A 120 -13.16 14.88 8.54
C TRP A 120 -14.32 15.64 7.86
N MET A 121 -14.65 15.30 6.60
CA MET A 121 -15.78 15.90 5.88
C MET A 121 -17.14 15.42 6.43
N VAL A 122 -17.28 14.13 6.77
CA VAL A 122 -18.52 13.58 7.35
C VAL A 122 -18.77 14.07 8.79
N LYS A 123 -17.74 14.55 9.50
CA LYS A 123 -17.89 15.10 10.86
C LYS A 123 -18.20 16.60 10.90
N ASN A 124 -18.16 17.30 9.76
CA ASN A 124 -18.37 18.74 9.66
C ASN A 124 -19.46 19.12 8.65
N THR A 125 -20.38 18.20 8.35
CA THR A 125 -21.64 18.48 7.64
C THR A 125 -22.80 18.00 8.50
#